data_AF-U6DXU9-F1
#
_entry.id   AF-U6DXU9-F1
#
_cell.length_a   1.000
_cell.length_b   1.000
_cell.length_c   1.000
_cell.angle_alpha   90.00
_cell.angle_beta   90.00
_cell.angle_gamma   90.00
#
_symmetry.space_group_name_H-M   'P 1'
#
loop_
_entity.id
_entity.type
_entity.pdbx_description
1 polymer ?
#
loop_
_entity_poly.entity_id
_entity_poly.type
_entity_poly.pdbx_seq_one_letter_code
_entity_poly.pdbx_strand_id
1 'polypeptide(L)'
;QVRMLADLSLVGCYNLTFMNESERNTILLQSAKNNLKNMAFFGLTEFQRKTQFLFERTFNLKFISPFTQFNITRASNVDINEGARQRIEELNFLDMQLYEYAKDLFQQRYHHTKQLEHQRDRQRRREERRLHREHRGHRWPKEDGNTEGAVTEDYNSQVVRW
;
A
#
# COMPACT_ATOMS: atom_id res chain seq x y z
N GLN A 1 22.98 3.67 -2.98
CA GLN A 1 21.92 2.69 -2.62
C GLN A 1 22.25 1.29 -3.10
N VAL A 2 22.54 1.08 -4.39
CA VAL A 2 22.90 -0.20 -5.03
C VAL A 2 23.89 -1.00 -4.21
N ARG A 3 25.03 -0.39 -3.81
CA ARG A 3 26.06 -1.07 -3.01
C ARG A 3 25.52 -1.70 -1.72
N MET A 4 24.52 -1.08 -1.07
CA MET A 4 23.96 -1.56 0.20
C MET A 4 22.90 -2.65 0.01
N LEU A 5 22.35 -2.77 -1.21
CA LEU A 5 21.30 -3.73 -1.54
C LEU A 5 21.84 -4.91 -2.35
N ALA A 6 22.98 -4.77 -3.00
CA ALA A 6 23.64 -5.83 -3.74
C ALA A 6 24.39 -6.80 -2.81
N ASP A 7 24.51 -8.04 -3.26
CA ASP A 7 25.48 -8.99 -2.73
C ASP A 7 26.88 -8.65 -3.28
N LEU A 8 27.75 -8.14 -2.41
CA LEU A 8 29.10 -7.70 -2.78
C LEU A 8 30.05 -8.89 -3.00
N SER A 9 29.72 -10.10 -2.53
CA SER A 9 30.56 -11.28 -2.75
C SER A 9 30.69 -11.61 -4.24
N LEU A 10 29.66 -11.30 -5.03
CA LEU A 10 29.61 -11.47 -6.48
C LEU A 10 30.67 -10.66 -7.25
N VAL A 11 31.22 -9.62 -6.63
CA VAL A 11 32.18 -8.69 -7.27
C VAL A 11 33.51 -8.59 -6.53
N GLY A 12 33.86 -9.59 -5.72
CA GLY A 12 35.11 -9.57 -4.95
C GLY A 12 35.07 -8.59 -3.77
N CYS A 13 33.89 -8.36 -3.20
CA CYS A 13 33.63 -7.42 -2.11
C CYS A 13 34.07 -5.99 -2.43
N TYR A 14 35.20 -5.56 -1.88
CA TYR A 14 35.76 -4.22 -2.07
C TYR A 14 37.04 -4.23 -2.93
N ASN A 15 37.45 -5.40 -3.43
CA ASN A 15 38.60 -5.49 -4.31
C ASN A 15 38.22 -5.00 -5.72
N LEU A 16 38.52 -3.74 -6.01
CA LEU A 16 38.19 -3.12 -7.29
C LEU A 16 38.99 -3.69 -8.48
N THR A 17 40.10 -4.40 -8.23
CA THR A 17 40.91 -5.02 -9.29
C THR A 17 40.44 -6.42 -9.65
N PHE A 18 39.44 -6.96 -8.94
CA PHE A 18 38.93 -8.32 -9.16
C PHE A 18 38.29 -8.49 -10.55
N MET A 19 37.64 -7.45 -11.08
CA MET A 19 36.97 -7.48 -12.38
C MET A 19 36.84 -6.07 -12.97
N ASN A 20 36.50 -6.01 -14.26
CA ASN A 20 36.31 -4.74 -14.95
C ASN A 20 35.13 -3.95 -14.37
N GLU A 21 35.24 -2.62 -14.36
CA GLU A 21 34.22 -1.75 -13.78
C GLU A 21 32.84 -1.92 -14.45
N SER A 22 32.78 -2.02 -15.79
CA SER A 22 31.52 -2.19 -16.51
C SER A 22 30.78 -3.49 -16.14
N GLU A 23 31.53 -4.58 -16.00
CA GLU A 23 31.00 -5.89 -15.58
C GLU A 23 30.52 -5.82 -14.13
N ARG A 24 31.36 -5.27 -13.24
CA ARG A 24 31.03 -5.04 -11.83
C ARG A 24 29.76 -4.24 -11.66
N ASN A 25 29.62 -3.15 -12.40
CA ASN A 25 28.48 -2.24 -12.33
C ASN A 25 27.18 -2.95 -12.75
N THR A 26 27.23 -3.77 -13.80
CA THR A 26 26.10 -4.61 -14.23
C THR A 26 25.68 -5.60 -13.15
N ILE A 27 26.65 -6.34 -12.58
CA ILE A 27 26.38 -7.35 -11.55
C ILE A 27 25.76 -6.71 -10.29
N LEU A 28 26.34 -5.59 -9.83
CA LEU A 28 25.85 -4.86 -8.66
C LEU A 28 24.41 -4.39 -8.86
N LEU A 29 24.09 -3.81 -10.02
CA LEU A 29 22.74 -3.32 -10.30
C LEU A 29 21.72 -4.46 -10.33
N GLN A 30 22.04 -5.56 -11.01
CA GLN A 30 21.13 -6.71 -11.11
C GLN A 30 20.91 -7.37 -9.75
N SER A 31 21.99 -7.54 -8.97
CA SER A 31 21.91 -8.07 -7.60
C SER A 31 21.02 -7.18 -6.72
N ALA A 32 21.23 -5.86 -6.75
CA ALA A 32 20.42 -4.92 -5.97
C ALA A 32 18.94 -4.92 -6.40
N LYS A 33 18.63 -4.95 -7.70
CA LYS A 33 17.25 -5.05 -8.20
C LYS A 33 16.58 -6.34 -7.74
N ASN A 34 17.27 -7.47 -7.85
CA ASN A 34 16.75 -8.76 -7.40
C ASN A 34 16.48 -8.78 -5.90
N ASN A 35 17.43 -8.30 -5.10
CA ASN A 35 17.28 -8.26 -3.65
C ASN A 35 16.14 -7.32 -3.22
N LEU A 36 16.07 -6.11 -3.78
CA LEU A 36 14.98 -5.17 -3.52
C LEU A 36 13.62 -5.75 -3.89
N LYS A 37 13.51 -6.45 -5.03
CA LYS A 37 12.28 -7.13 -5.46
C LYS A 37 11.88 -8.23 -4.47
N ASN A 38 12.84 -8.98 -3.94
CA ASN A 38 12.55 -10.12 -3.08
C ASN A 38 12.38 -9.74 -1.59
N MET A 39 12.64 -8.48 -1.21
CA MET A 39 12.26 -7.99 0.10
C MET A 39 10.74 -8.06 0.30
N ALA A 40 10.32 -8.48 1.50
CA ALA A 40 8.92 -8.53 1.89
C ALA A 40 8.22 -7.17 1.67
N PHE A 41 8.93 -6.08 1.96
CA PHE A 41 8.44 -4.72 1.76
C PHE A 41 9.60 -3.73 1.59
N PHE A 42 9.36 -2.67 0.81
CA PHE A 42 10.17 -1.45 0.80
C PHE A 42 9.28 -0.24 0.53
N GLY A 43 9.72 0.93 0.99
CA GLY A 43 9.02 2.21 0.86
C GLY A 43 9.81 3.25 0.10
N LEU A 44 9.12 4.26 -0.41
CA LEU A 44 9.73 5.44 -1.04
C LEU A 44 9.42 6.69 -0.21
N THR A 45 10.44 7.51 0.02
CA THR A 45 10.36 8.69 0.89
C THR A 45 9.42 9.75 0.35
N GLU A 46 9.29 9.86 -0.97
CA GLU A 46 8.35 10.74 -1.68
C GLU A 46 6.88 10.28 -1.63
N PHE A 47 6.60 9.07 -1.13
CA PHE A 47 5.23 8.51 -1.10
C PHE A 47 4.84 7.95 0.27
N GLN A 48 4.98 8.75 1.34
CA GLN A 48 4.75 8.32 2.73
C GLN A 48 3.40 7.60 2.96
N ARG A 49 2.29 8.13 2.41
CA ARG A 49 0.95 7.52 2.55
C ARG A 49 0.82 6.18 1.82
N LYS A 50 1.40 6.05 0.63
CA LYS A 50 1.40 4.79 -0.12
C LYS A 50 2.30 3.76 0.56
N THR A 51 3.43 4.20 1.11
CA THR A 51 4.37 3.40 1.90
C THR A 51 3.66 2.83 3.13
N GLN A 52 2.95 3.67 3.90
CA GLN A 52 2.12 3.22 5.02
C GLN A 52 1.09 2.19 4.56
N PHE A 53 0.33 2.51 3.50
CA PHE A 53 -0.72 1.62 2.98
C PHE A 53 -0.17 0.22 2.64
N LEU A 54 0.92 0.17 1.87
CA LEU A 54 1.51 -1.11 1.48
C LEU A 54 2.07 -1.88 2.68
N PHE A 55 2.78 -1.21 3.60
CA PHE A 55 3.33 -1.86 4.81
C PHE A 55 2.23 -2.55 5.62
N GLU A 56 1.15 -1.81 5.91
CA GLU A 56 0.01 -2.33 6.66
C GLU A 56 -0.61 -3.57 6.01
N ARG A 57 -0.65 -3.63 4.66
CA ARG A 57 -1.23 -4.77 3.94
C ARG A 57 -0.26 -5.92 3.77
N THR A 58 1.03 -5.67 3.63
CA THR A 58 2.05 -6.73 3.58
C THR A 58 2.08 -7.52 4.89
N PHE A 59 2.03 -6.83 6.04
CA PHE A 59 2.19 -7.48 7.35
C PHE A 59 0.88 -7.64 8.13
N ASN A 60 -0.26 -7.23 7.56
CA ASN A 60 -1.57 -7.22 8.23
C ASN A 60 -1.54 -6.47 9.57
N LEU A 61 -0.92 -5.29 9.58
CA LEU A 61 -0.76 -4.41 10.74
C LEU A 61 -1.42 -3.05 10.48
N LYS A 62 -1.52 -2.23 11.54
CA LYS A 62 -2.03 -0.85 11.48
C LYS A 62 -1.15 0.08 12.28
N PHE A 63 -0.79 1.20 11.68
CA PHE A 63 -0.15 2.28 12.44
C PHE A 63 -1.21 3.04 13.24
N ILE A 64 -0.84 3.48 14.45
CA ILE A 64 -1.70 4.29 15.32
C ILE A 64 -1.98 5.65 14.66
N SER A 65 -0.91 6.28 14.18
CA SER A 65 -0.97 7.59 13.53
C SER A 65 -0.63 7.46 12.05
N PRO A 66 -1.32 8.21 11.18
CA PRO A 66 -0.99 8.24 9.77
C PRO A 66 0.40 8.85 9.51
N PHE A 67 1.08 8.35 8.48
CA PHE A 67 2.32 8.97 8.01
C PHE A 67 2.03 10.33 7.37
N THR A 68 2.91 11.30 7.58
CA THR A 68 2.81 12.65 7.00
C THR A 68 3.92 12.86 5.99
N GLN A 69 3.58 13.47 4.85
CA GLN A 69 4.55 13.81 3.82
C GLN A 69 5.15 15.18 4.14
N PHE A 70 6.45 15.23 4.40
CA PHE A 70 7.20 16.48 4.55
C PHE A 70 8.11 16.66 3.35
N ASN A 71 7.69 17.48 2.39
CA ASN A 71 8.45 17.74 1.17
C ASN A 71 9.52 18.82 1.37
N ILE A 72 9.39 19.65 2.41
CA ILE A 72 10.43 20.59 2.84
C ILE A 72 11.47 19.78 3.61
N THR A 73 12.45 19.27 2.88
CA THR A 73 13.58 18.53 3.40
C THR A 73 14.84 19.40 3.33
N ARG A 74 15.89 19.01 4.06
CA ARG A 74 17.19 19.68 3.90
C ARG A 74 17.67 19.65 2.45
N ALA A 75 17.43 18.55 1.74
CA ALA A 75 17.82 18.39 0.34
C ALA A 75 16.99 19.28 -0.61
N SER A 76 15.69 19.45 -0.37
CA SER A 76 14.86 20.33 -1.21
C SER A 76 15.16 21.82 -1.02
N ASN A 77 15.81 22.19 0.09
CA ASN A 77 16.19 23.57 0.38
C ASN A 77 17.56 23.96 -0.17
N VAL A 78 18.25 23.04 -0.86
CA VAL A 78 19.51 23.35 -1.54
C VAL A 78 19.20 23.75 -2.98
N ASP A 79 19.56 24.98 -3.33
CA ASP A 79 19.58 25.41 -4.72
C ASP A 79 20.77 24.78 -5.44
N ILE A 80 20.50 23.87 -6.37
CA ILE A 80 21.51 23.15 -7.15
C ILE A 80 21.35 23.56 -8.61
N ASN A 81 22.42 24.09 -9.20
CA ASN A 81 22.43 24.41 -10.63
C ASN A 81 22.44 23.12 -11.47
N GLU A 82 22.06 23.23 -12.74
CA GLU A 82 21.87 22.06 -13.61
C GLU A 82 23.16 21.26 -13.81
N GLY A 83 24.32 21.93 -13.96
CA GLY A 83 25.60 21.24 -14.11
C GLY A 83 25.98 20.41 -12.88
N ALA A 84 25.72 20.93 -11.68
CA ALA A 84 25.93 20.21 -10.44
C ALA A 84 24.95 19.04 -10.29
N ARG A 85 23.68 19.20 -10.69
CA ARG A 85 22.69 18.12 -10.70
C ARG A 85 23.13 16.98 -11.62
N GLN A 86 23.47 17.28 -12.87
CA GLN A 86 23.95 16.30 -13.83
C GLN A 86 25.18 15.55 -13.28
N ARG A 87 26.12 16.28 -12.67
CA ARG A 87 27.30 15.65 -12.07
C ARG A 87 26.96 14.70 -10.92
N ILE A 88 25.99 15.06 -10.08
CA ILE A 88 25.51 14.17 -9.00
C ILE A 88 24.86 12.92 -9.60
N GLU A 89 24.04 13.07 -10.64
CA GLU A 89 23.39 11.94 -11.32
C GLU A 89 24.42 11.00 -11.97
N GLU A 90 25.44 11.54 -12.65
CA GLU A 90 26.55 10.77 -13.21
C GLU A 90 27.31 9.98 -12.13
N LEU A 91 27.62 10.61 -11.00
CA LEU A 91 28.29 9.94 -9.88
C LEU A 91 27.43 8.85 -9.23
N ASN A 92 26.10 8.95 -9.38
CA ASN A 92 25.12 8.04 -8.80
C ASN A 92 24.35 7.25 -9.87
N PHE A 93 24.90 7.07 -11.08
CA PHE A 93 24.16 6.53 -12.22
C PHE A 93 23.56 5.13 -11.97
N LEU A 94 24.21 4.29 -11.16
CA LEU A 94 23.67 3.00 -10.72
C LEU A 94 22.46 3.17 -9.82
N ASP A 95 22.52 4.13 -8.90
CA ASP A 95 21.43 4.44 -7.99
C ASP A 95 20.24 5.05 -8.73
N MET A 96 20.48 5.88 -9.76
CA MET A 96 19.42 6.40 -10.63
C MET A 96 18.64 5.25 -11.29
N GLN A 97 19.33 4.29 -11.90
CA GLN A 97 18.71 3.13 -12.53
C GLN A 97 18.00 2.20 -11.54
N LEU A 98 18.53 2.05 -10.32
CA LEU A 98 17.88 1.28 -9.26
C LEU A 98 16.62 2.00 -8.78
N TYR A 99 16.68 3.32 -8.62
CA TYR A 99 15.58 4.13 -8.12
C TYR A 99 14.41 4.15 -9.10
N GLU A 100 14.66 4.31 -10.40
CA GLU A 100 13.63 4.21 -11.44
C GLU A 100 12.92 2.85 -11.40
N TYR A 101 13.69 1.77 -11.32
CA TYR A 101 13.14 0.42 -11.16
C TYR A 101 12.31 0.27 -9.88
N ALA A 102 12.83 0.77 -8.74
CA ALA A 102 12.15 0.73 -7.45
C ALA A 102 10.82 1.50 -7.49
N LYS A 103 10.81 2.67 -8.15
CA LYS A 103 9.64 3.52 -8.31
C LYS A 103 8.55 2.84 -9.11
N ASP A 104 8.89 2.26 -10.26
CA ASP A 104 7.93 1.50 -11.07
C ASP A 104 7.37 0.29 -10.31
N LEU A 105 8.25 -0.56 -9.74
CA LEU A 105 7.83 -1.72 -8.96
C LEU A 105 6.94 -1.34 -7.78
N PHE A 106 7.26 -0.26 -7.07
CA PHE A 106 6.46 0.25 -5.96
C PHE A 106 5.06 0.69 -6.42
N GLN A 107 4.96 1.44 -7.52
CA GLN A 107 3.66 1.84 -8.07
C GLN A 107 2.85 0.60 -8.49
N GLN A 108 3.46 -0.37 -9.16
CA GLN A 108 2.76 -1.61 -9.55
C GLN A 108 2.21 -2.35 -8.33
N ARG A 109 3.02 -2.54 -7.28
CA ARG A 109 2.58 -3.15 -6.01
C ARG A 109 1.41 -2.39 -5.38
N TYR A 110 1.48 -1.06 -5.36
CA TYR A 110 0.43 -0.21 -4.81
C TYR A 110 -0.89 -0.39 -5.57
N HIS A 111 -0.88 -0.28 -6.89
CA HIS A 111 -2.08 -0.39 -7.72
C HIS A 111 -2.69 -1.79 -7.63
N HIS A 112 -1.87 -2.83 -7.72
CA HIS A 112 -2.33 -4.22 -7.60
C HIS A 112 -3.01 -4.47 -6.25
N THR A 113 -2.37 -4.06 -5.14
CA THR A 113 -2.93 -4.22 -3.80
C THR A 113 -4.24 -3.45 -3.63
N LYS A 114 -4.32 -2.23 -4.18
CA LYS A 114 -5.55 -1.44 -4.17
C LYS A 114 -6.69 -2.08 -4.96
N GLN A 115 -6.39 -2.63 -6.14
CA GLN A 115 -7.38 -3.32 -6.96
C GLN A 115 -7.95 -4.54 -6.24
N LEU A 116 -7.10 -5.34 -5.59
CA LEU A 116 -7.52 -6.48 -4.79
C LEU A 116 -8.41 -6.07 -3.60
N GLU A 117 -8.04 -5.00 -2.87
CA GLU A 117 -8.86 -4.45 -1.76
C GLU A 117 -10.26 -4.06 -2.27
N HIS A 118 -10.33 -3.35 -3.40
CA HIS A 118 -11.60 -2.97 -4.03
C HIS A 118 -12.43 -4.17 -4.51
N GLN A 119 -11.80 -5.21 -5.04
CA GLN A 119 -12.50 -6.44 -5.44
C GLN A 119 -13.12 -7.16 -4.23
N ARG A 120 -12.35 -7.30 -3.14
CA ARG A 120 -12.81 -7.91 -1.89
C ARG A 120 -13.98 -7.12 -1.29
N ASP A 121 -13.90 -5.79 -1.27
CA ASP A 121 -14.99 -4.94 -0.79
C ASP A 121 -16.25 -5.06 -1.64
N ARG A 122 -16.10 -5.17 -2.97
CA ARG A 122 -17.24 -5.40 -3.87
C ARG A 122 -17.91 -6.75 -3.60
N GLN A 123 -17.13 -7.81 -3.38
CA GLN A 123 -17.65 -9.14 -3.04
C GLN A 123 -18.40 -9.11 -1.71
N ARG A 124 -17.78 -8.55 -0.66
CA ARG A 124 -18.40 -8.37 0.66
C ARG A 124 -19.76 -7.66 0.59
N ARG A 125 -19.81 -6.53 -0.12
CA ARG A 125 -21.08 -5.78 -0.33
C ARG A 125 -22.12 -6.56 -1.12
N ARG A 126 -21.72 -7.43 -2.05
CA ARG A 126 -22.64 -8.30 -2.79
C ARG A 126 -23.22 -9.38 -1.88
N GLU A 127 -22.39 -9.99 -1.06
CA GLU A 127 -22.80 -11.00 -0.07
C GLU A 127 -23.72 -10.41 0.99
N GLU A 128 -23.38 -9.26 1.56
CA GLU A 128 -24.23 -8.52 2.49
C GLU A 128 -25.62 -8.25 1.90
N ARG A 129 -25.69 -7.79 0.65
CA ARG A 129 -26.97 -7.57 -0.05
C ARG A 129 -27.75 -8.87 -0.29
N ARG A 130 -27.06 -9.98 -0.58
CA ARG A 130 -27.70 -11.29 -0.76
C ARG A 130 -28.33 -11.74 0.56
N LEU A 131 -27.57 -11.69 1.65
CA LEU A 131 -28.04 -12.04 2.99
C LEU A 131 -29.24 -11.17 3.43
N HIS A 132 -29.21 -9.86 3.17
CA HIS A 132 -30.34 -8.98 3.48
C HIS A 132 -31.62 -9.33 2.70
N ARG A 133 -31.48 -9.77 1.44
CA ARG A 133 -32.63 -10.23 0.62
C ARG A 133 -33.20 -11.53 1.14
N GLU A 134 -32.34 -12.48 1.52
CA GLU A 134 -32.74 -13.75 2.13
C GLU A 134 -33.47 -13.51 3.46
N HIS A 135 -32.95 -12.65 4.34
CA HIS A 135 -33.61 -12.30 5.61
C HIS A 135 -34.96 -11.60 5.41
N ARG A 136 -35.12 -10.74 4.38
CA ARG A 136 -36.43 -10.17 4.02
C ARG A 136 -37.38 -11.19 3.40
N GLY A 137 -36.87 -12.12 2.60
CA GLY A 137 -37.64 -13.22 2.00
C GLY A 137 -38.16 -14.23 3.01
N HIS A 138 -37.47 -14.43 4.14
CA HIS A 138 -37.96 -15.25 5.26
C HIS A 138 -38.97 -14.54 6.17
N ARG A 139 -39.22 -13.24 5.95
CA ARG A 139 -40.21 -12.44 6.67
C ARG A 139 -41.44 -12.20 5.79
N TRP A 140 -42.04 -13.28 5.26
CA TRP A 140 -43.40 -13.19 4.67
C TRP A 140 -44.43 -13.01 5.81
N PRO A 141 -45.56 -12.32 5.55
CA PRO A 141 -46.49 -11.85 6.56
C PRO A 141 -47.19 -13.02 7.23
N LYS A 142 -47.47 -12.91 8.53
CA LYS A 142 -48.57 -13.66 9.13
C LYS A 142 -49.84 -13.29 8.36
N GLU A 143 -50.39 -14.24 7.61
CA GLU A 143 -51.80 -14.21 7.23
C GLU A 143 -52.60 -14.43 8.52
N ASP A 144 -53.07 -13.36 9.14
CA ASP A 144 -54.19 -13.45 10.07
C ASP A 144 -55.45 -13.10 9.28
N GLY A 145 -56.10 -14.15 8.78
CA GLY A 145 -57.49 -14.12 8.34
C GLY A 145 -58.39 -13.81 9.53
N ASN A 146 -59.26 -12.82 9.32
CA ASN A 146 -60.28 -12.30 10.22
C ASN A 146 -60.97 -13.38 11.08
N THR A 147 -60.93 -13.26 12.42
CA THR A 147 -61.97 -13.79 13.31
C THR A 147 -62.28 -12.75 14.37
N GLU A 148 -63.57 -12.45 14.49
CA GLU A 148 -64.18 -11.42 15.32
C GLU A 148 -63.89 -11.58 16.82
N GLY A 149 -63.79 -10.44 17.52
CA GLY A 149 -64.22 -10.31 18.91
C GLY A 149 -63.19 -10.56 20.01
N ALA A 150 -62.55 -9.49 20.50
CA ALA A 150 -62.43 -9.20 21.93
C ALA A 150 -61.83 -7.80 22.13
N VAL A 151 -62.67 -6.89 22.60
CA VAL A 151 -62.27 -5.59 23.16
C VAL A 151 -61.54 -5.87 24.47
N THR A 152 -60.27 -5.49 24.59
CA THR A 152 -59.65 -5.23 25.89
C THR A 152 -58.92 -3.89 25.83
N GLU A 153 -59.64 -2.91 26.35
CA GLU A 153 -59.27 -1.61 26.91
C GLU A 153 -57.81 -1.15 26.79
N ASP A 154 -57.68 -0.02 26.10
CA ASP A 154 -56.53 0.89 26.12
C ASP A 154 -56.45 1.56 27.50
N TYR A 155 -55.48 1.15 28.32
CA TYR A 155 -55.20 1.77 29.61
C TYR A 155 -53.81 2.41 29.55
N ASN A 156 -53.79 3.75 29.42
CA ASN A 156 -52.78 4.68 29.92
C ASN A 156 -51.29 4.32 29.62
N SER A 157 -50.46 5.18 29.05
CA SER A 157 -50.39 6.62 29.28
C SER A 157 -49.18 7.14 28.52
N GLN A 158 -49.35 8.33 27.97
CA GLN A 158 -48.31 9.29 27.65
C GLN A 158 -47.21 9.33 28.74
N VAL A 159 -45.93 9.24 28.34
CA VAL A 159 -44.89 10.03 29.00
C VAL A 159 -44.05 10.75 27.94
N VAL A 160 -44.30 12.05 27.98
CA VAL A 160 -43.75 13.20 27.29
C VAL A 160 -42.21 13.18 27.15
N ARG A 161 -41.74 13.53 25.94
CA ARG A 161 -40.41 14.06 25.65
C ARG A 161 -40.25 15.45 26.25
N TRP A 162 -39.15 15.68 26.96
CA TRP A 162 -38.45 16.96 26.96
C TRP A 162 -37.02 16.71 26.48
#